data_AF-A0A3D4Z112-F1
#
_entry.id   AF-A0A3D4Z112-F1
#
_cell.length_a   1.000
_cell.length_b   1.000
_cell.length_c   1.000
_cell.angle_alpha   90.00
_cell.angle_beta   90.00
_cell.angle_gamma   90.00
#
_symmetry.space_group_name_H-M   'P 1'
#
loop_
_entity.id
_entity.type
_entity.pdbx_description
1 polymer ?
#
loop_
_entity_poly.entity_id
_entity_poly.type
_entity_poly.pdbx_seq_one_letter_code
_entity_poly.pdbx_strand_id
1 'polypeptide(L)'
;RRGSFPREFEVCFSMNPGEISPIIPSLYGFHLFKVIEKTPGRTLDLTEVSNRISLQLKQETREQYMKTLLQELRNQAKITIDSQVLARISL
;
A
#
# COMPACT_ATOMS: atom_id res chain seq x y z
N ARG A 1 6.18 0.65 11.69
CA ARG A 1 6.03 -0.83 11.56
C ARG A 1 7.10 -1.31 10.59
N ARG A 2 7.68 -2.51 10.78
CA ARG A 2 8.68 -3.05 9.84
C ARG A 2 8.07 -3.16 8.44
N GLY A 3 8.85 -2.86 7.40
CA GLY A 3 8.40 -2.87 6.00
C GLY A 3 7.55 -1.68 5.54
N SER A 4 7.18 -0.74 6.42
CA SER A 4 6.52 0.52 6.02
C SER A 4 7.49 1.65 5.70
N PHE A 5 8.78 1.45 5.99
CA PHE A 5 9.84 2.44 5.80
C PHE A 5 11.00 1.83 5.01
N PRO A 6 11.84 2.67 4.36
CA PRO A 6 13.07 2.24 3.70
C PRO A 6 14.00 1.47 4.64
N ARG A 7 14.90 0.66 4.06
CA ARG A 7 15.77 -0.27 4.79
C ARG A 7 16.65 0.44 5.82
N GLU A 8 17.01 1.69 5.56
CA GLU A 8 17.79 2.58 6.41
C GLU A 8 17.16 2.77 7.80
N PHE A 9 15.84 2.63 7.92
CA PHE A 9 15.08 2.80 9.16
C PHE A 9 15.02 1.52 10.01
N GLU A 10 15.54 0.40 9.50
CA GLU A 10 15.52 -0.88 10.24
C GLU A 10 16.34 -0.82 11.53
N VAL A 11 17.34 0.08 11.62
CA VAL A 11 18.15 0.29 12.85
C VAL A 11 17.27 0.62 14.07
N CYS A 12 16.17 1.35 13.85
CA CYS A 12 15.31 1.83 14.92
C CYS A 12 14.64 0.68 15.67
N PHE A 13 14.44 -0.47 15.02
CA PHE A 13 13.81 -1.63 15.63
C PHE A 13 14.78 -2.47 16.49
N SER A 14 16.09 -2.36 16.25
CA SER A 14 17.13 -2.98 17.10
C SER A 14 17.52 -2.12 18.29
N MET A 15 17.30 -0.81 18.23
CA MET A 15 17.65 0.13 19.31
C MET A 15 16.73 0.01 20.54
N ASN A 16 17.23 0.48 21.67
CA ASN A 16 16.50 0.60 22.93
C ASN A 16 15.86 2.00 23.07
N PRO A 17 14.75 2.15 23.81
CA PRO A 17 14.21 3.47 24.16
C PRO A 17 15.26 4.36 24.84
N GLY A 18 15.34 5.61 24.41
CA GLY A 18 16.32 6.61 24.82
C GLY A 18 17.61 6.62 23.99
N GLU A 19 17.89 5.56 23.24
CA GLU A 19 19.11 5.42 22.45
C GLU A 19 19.11 6.32 21.21
N ILE A 20 20.27 6.90 20.90
CA ILE A 20 20.50 7.73 19.71
C ILE A 20 21.34 6.91 18.71
N SER A 21 20.91 6.86 17.45
CA SER A 21 21.58 6.09 16.40
C SER A 21 22.88 6.78 15.95
N PRO A 22 23.80 6.05 15.29
CA PRO A 22 24.76 6.71 14.42
C PRO A 22 24.04 7.42 13.26
N ILE A 23 24.77 8.30 12.57
CA ILE A 23 24.26 8.98 11.37
C ILE A 23 24.10 7.96 10.24
N ILE A 24 22.90 7.85 9.68
CA ILE A 24 22.58 6.89 8.62
C ILE A 24 22.38 7.62 7.29
N PRO A 25 23.16 7.30 6.25
CA PRO A 25 22.93 7.83 4.91
C PRO A 25 21.68 7.19 4.29
N SER A 26 20.89 8.00 3.59
CA SER A 26 19.79 7.54 2.73
C SER A 26 19.85 8.22 1.36
N LEU A 27 19.02 7.77 0.43
CA LEU A 27 18.89 8.37 -0.91
C LEU A 27 18.58 9.87 -0.93
N TYR A 28 18.17 10.44 0.19
CA TYR A 28 17.72 11.83 0.33
C TYR A 28 18.43 12.59 1.47
N GLY A 29 19.56 12.08 1.98
CA GLY A 29 20.40 12.79 2.94
C GLY A 29 20.90 11.92 4.10
N PHE A 30 20.91 12.48 5.31
CA PHE A 30 21.38 11.81 6.52
C PHE A 30 20.29 11.81 7.59
N HIS A 31 20.13 10.68 8.28
CA HIS A 31 19.16 10.50 9.34
C HIS A 31 19.86 10.25 10.68
N LEU A 32 19.35 10.90 11.74
CA LEU A 32 19.69 10.62 13.13
C LEU A 32 18.41 10.22 13.85
N PHE A 33 18.39 9.04 14.46
CA PHE A 33 17.21 8.51 15.12
C PHE A 33 17.38 8.53 16.64
N LYS A 34 16.30 8.83 17.35
CA LYS A 34 16.18 8.61 18.80
C LYS A 34 14.91 7.80 19.06
N VAL A 35 15.04 6.63 19.66
CA VAL A 35 13.85 5.83 20.02
C VAL A 35 13.23 6.43 21.28
N ILE A 36 11.97 6.83 21.21
CA ILE A 36 11.25 7.38 22.39
C ILE A 36 10.59 6.26 23.17
N GLU A 37 9.95 5.33 22.46
CA GLU A 37 9.18 4.23 23.04
C GLU A 37 9.25 3.02 22.09
N LYS A 38 9.10 1.81 22.64
CA LYS A 38 9.02 0.57 21.87
C LYS A 38 7.74 -0.17 22.23
N THR A 39 6.75 -0.08 21.35
CA THR A 39 5.52 -0.86 21.49
C THR A 39 5.78 -2.31 21.07
N PRO A 40 5.56 -3.31 21.94
CA PRO A 40 5.76 -4.71 21.58
C PRO A 40 4.79 -5.11 20.47
N GLY A 41 5.28 -5.93 19.53
CA GLY A 41 4.41 -6.55 18.55
C GLY A 41 3.47 -7.51 19.26
N ARG A 42 2.16 -7.29 19.15
CA ARG A 42 1.14 -8.25 19.59
C ARG A 42 0.53 -8.93 18.38
N THR A 43 0.28 -10.22 18.48
CA THR A 43 -0.60 -10.92 17.55
C THR A 43 -2.01 -10.39 17.79
N LEU A 44 -2.62 -9.80 16.77
CA LEU A 44 -4.02 -9.38 16.86
C LEU A 44 -4.89 -10.63 16.73
N ASP A 45 -5.89 -10.77 17.59
CA ASP A 45 -6.83 -11.88 17.48
C ASP A 45 -7.65 -11.77 16.19
N LEU A 46 -8.01 -12.91 15.62
CA LEU A 46 -8.79 -12.97 14.39
C LEU A 46 -10.07 -12.13 14.52
N THR A 47 -10.71 -12.11 15.68
CA THR A 47 -11.91 -11.31 15.97
C THR A 47 -11.67 -9.80 15.82
N GLU A 48 -10.49 -9.31 16.22
CA GLU A 48 -10.12 -7.89 16.12
C GLU A 48 -9.86 -7.46 14.66
N VAL A 49 -9.35 -8.37 13.82
CA VAL A 49 -8.93 -8.04 12.44
C VAL A 49 -9.86 -8.58 11.35
N SER A 50 -10.76 -9.51 11.66
CA SER A 50 -11.61 -10.21 10.69
C SER A 50 -12.47 -9.25 9.87
N ASN A 51 -13.07 -8.25 10.53
CA ASN A 51 -13.89 -7.25 9.83
C ASN A 51 -13.06 -6.45 8.81
N ARG A 52 -11.87 -6.00 9.20
CA ARG A 52 -10.98 -5.25 8.31
C ARG A 52 -10.51 -6.11 7.13
N ILE A 53 -10.08 -7.34 7.40
CA ILE A 53 -9.64 -8.29 6.37
C ILE A 53 -10.80 -8.61 5.42
N SER A 54 -11.99 -8.86 5.95
CA SER A 54 -13.19 -9.15 5.15
C SER A 54 -13.56 -7.99 4.23
N LEU A 55 -13.48 -6.75 4.71
CA LEU A 55 -13.72 -5.56 3.89
C LEU A 55 -12.69 -5.42 2.77
N GLN A 56 -11.41 -5.62 3.09
CA GLN A 56 -10.33 -5.57 2.11
C GLN A 56 -10.52 -6.64 1.02
N LEU A 57 -10.72 -7.90 1.41
CA LEU A 57 -10.92 -9.01 0.46
C LEU A 57 -12.16 -8.81 -0.42
N LYS A 58 -13.26 -8.29 0.15
CA LYS A 58 -14.45 -7.94 -0.62
C LYS A 58 -14.16 -6.87 -1.66
N GLN A 59 -13.39 -5.84 -1.31
CA GLN A 59 -13.01 -4.79 -2.25
C GLN A 59 -12.15 -5.34 -3.39
N GLU A 60 -11.09 -6.09 -3.06
CA GLU A 60 -10.19 -6.70 -4.05
C GLU A 60 -10.95 -7.63 -5.00
N THR A 61 -11.82 -8.49 -4.45
CA THR A 61 -12.64 -9.41 -5.26
C THR A 61 -13.60 -8.66 -6.17
N ARG A 62 -14.24 -7.59 -5.66
CA ARG A 62 -15.16 -6.75 -6.45
C ARG A 62 -14.43 -6.06 -7.59
N GLU A 63 -13.26 -5.48 -7.34
CA GLU A 63 -12.46 -4.82 -8.37
C GLU A 63 -12.04 -5.81 -9.48
N GLN A 64 -11.60 -7.00 -9.09
CA GLN A 64 -11.24 -8.05 -10.04
C GLN A 64 -12.44 -8.52 -10.87
N TYR A 65 -13.57 -8.77 -10.20
CA TYR A 65 -14.80 -9.18 -10.88
C TYR A 65 -15.30 -8.10 -11.85
N MET A 66 -15.26 -6.83 -11.44
CA MET A 66 -15.66 -5.72 -12.30
C MET A 66 -14.78 -5.58 -13.54
N LYS A 67 -13.47 -5.77 -13.40
CA LYS A 67 -12.56 -5.77 -14.54
C LYS A 67 -12.91 -6.87 -15.54
N THR A 68 -13.14 -8.08 -15.06
CA THR A 68 -13.53 -9.22 -15.91
C THR A 68 -14.88 -8.99 -16.58
N LEU A 69 -15.90 -8.57 -15.81
CA LEU A 69 -17.23 -8.30 -16.35
C LEU A 69 -17.20 -7.23 -17.43
N LEU A 70 -16.48 -6.12 -17.22
CA LEU A 70 -16.33 -5.07 -18.21
C LEU A 70 -15.64 -5.57 -19.49
N GLN A 71 -14.66 -6.46 -19.35
CA GLN A 71 -13.98 -7.07 -20.49
C GLN A 71 -14.92 -7.97 -21.29
N GLU A 72 -15.72 -8.80 -20.61
CA GLU A 72 -16.72 -9.65 -21.25
C GLU A 72 -17.80 -8.85 -21.98
N LEU A 73 -18.37 -7.84 -21.32
CA LEU A 73 -19.36 -6.95 -21.92
C LEU A 73 -18.81 -6.20 -23.13
N ARG A 74 -17.54 -5.75 -23.08
CA ARG A 74 -16.88 -5.12 -24.23
C ARG A 74 -16.69 -6.08 -25.40
N ASN A 75 -16.37 -7.34 -25.13
CA ASN A 75 -16.18 -8.34 -26.18
C ASN A 75 -17.50 -8.74 -26.85
N GLN A 76 -18.60 -8.76 -26.10
CA GLN A 76 -19.93 -9.08 -26.63
C GLN A 76 -20.61 -7.89 -27.31
N ALA A 77 -20.21 -6.67 -26.97
CA ALA A 77 -20.75 -5.46 -27.56
C ALA A 77 -20.04 -5.12 -28.88
N LYS A 78 -20.82 -4.76 -29.91
CA LYS A 78 -20.29 -4.15 -31.13
C LYS A 78 -19.99 -2.67 -30.86
N ILE A 79 -18.81 -2.39 -30.33
CA ILE A 79 -18.37 -1.02 -30.00
C ILE A 79 -17.64 -0.44 -31.21
N THR A 80 -18.21 0.61 -31.82
CA THR A 80 -17.54 1.42 -32.84
C THR A 80 -17.03 2.70 -32.18
N ILE A 81 -15.71 2.86 -32.10
CA ILE A 81 -15.08 4.07 -31.53
C ILE A 81 -14.68 4.98 -32.70
N ASP A 82 -15.30 6.16 -32.78
CA ASP A 82 -14.85 7.21 -33.69
C ASP A 82 -13.61 7.90 -33.11
N SER A 83 -12.45 7.55 -33.66
CA SER A 83 -11.14 8.03 -33.22
C SER A 83 -10.94 9.53 -33.47
N GLN A 84 -11.61 10.12 -34.46
CA GLN A 84 -11.48 11.55 -34.80
C GLN A 84 -12.20 12.44 -33.78
N VAL A 85 -13.37 12.01 -33.30
CA VAL A 85 -14.12 12.73 -32.26
C VAL A 85 -13.47 12.54 -30.90
N LEU A 86 -12.96 11.34 -30.59
CA LEU A 86 -12.31 11.04 -29.30
C LEU A 86 -11.07 11.92 -29.07
N ALA A 87 -10.22 12.07 -30.09
CA ALA A 87 -9.00 12.88 -30.02
C ALA A 87 -9.25 14.38 -29.79
N ARG A 88 -10.44 14.88 -30.12
CA ARG A 88 -10.83 16.29 -29.89
C ARG A 88 -11.31 16.57 -28.47
N ILE A 89 -11.68 15.52 -27.72
CA ILE A 89 -12.25 15.63 -26.37
C ILE A 89 -11.21 15.26 -25.30
N SER A 90 -10.26 14.39 -25.61
CA SER A 90 -9.08 14.17 -24.76
C SER A 90 -8.08 15.31 -24.95
N LEU A 91 -8.22 16.37 -24.14
CA LEU A 91 -7.19 17.39 -23.92
C LEU A 91 -6.03 16.82 -23.09
#